data_AF-A0A6F8V3Y7-F1
#
_entry.id   AF-A0A6F8V3Y7-F1
#
_cell.length_a   1.000
_cell.length_b   1.000
_cell.length_c   1.000
_cell.angle_alpha   90.00
_cell.angle_beta   90.00
_cell.angle_gamma   90.00
#
_symmetry.space_group_name_H-M   'P 1'
#
loop_
_entity.id
_entity.type
_entity.pdbx_description
1 polymer ?
#
loop_
_entity_poly.entity_id
_entity_poly.type
_entity_poly.pdbx_seq_one_letter_code
_entity_poly.pdbx_strand_id
1 'polypeptide(L)'
;MIDFAALLAEKRARMMPEERERFDAAVAAREAIEATEHPIPAVFEVLVWKRPSGLAALKAGQQALPERAVDHTYERDVRIRIEPRDNGAREVIQFIGAVTGHEAFELTPDLCAGLASDAGGTWSICAGTPNRYDSCTIQVADVLDYLRDRRPELVGGLPLRP
;
A
#
# COMPACT_ATOMS: atom_id res chain seq x y z
N MET A 1 -14.31 -12.83 30.98
CA MET A 1 -14.02 -11.93 29.85
C MET A 1 -13.03 -10.89 30.38
N ILE A 2 -11.89 -10.69 29.74
CA ILE A 2 -10.88 -9.74 30.22
C ILE A 2 -11.32 -8.32 29.85
N ASP A 3 -11.41 -7.42 30.82
CA ASP A 3 -11.66 -6.00 30.59
C ASP A 3 -10.34 -5.29 30.30
N PHE A 4 -10.05 -5.08 29.02
CA PHE A 4 -8.84 -4.41 28.58
C PHE A 4 -8.81 -2.92 28.94
N ALA A 5 -9.96 -2.27 29.10
CA ALA A 5 -10.02 -0.87 29.50
C ALA A 5 -9.60 -0.71 30.97
N ALA A 6 -10.09 -1.59 31.85
CA ALA A 6 -9.68 -1.63 33.25
C ALA A 6 -8.18 -1.94 33.40
N LEU A 7 -7.65 -2.91 32.64
CA LEU A 7 -6.21 -3.22 32.64
C LEU A 7 -5.34 -2.06 32.13
N LEU A 8 -5.81 -1.31 31.13
CA LEU A 8 -5.09 -0.15 30.60
C LEU A 8 -5.06 0.99 31.65
N ALA A 9 -6.17 1.21 32.35
CA ALA A 9 -6.26 2.21 33.42
C ALA A 9 -5.36 1.86 34.60
N GLU A 10 -5.34 0.59 35.04
CA GLU A 10 -4.47 0.10 36.09
C GLU A 10 -2.98 0.22 35.70
N LYS A 11 -2.65 -0.09 34.45
CA LYS A 11 -1.29 0.08 33.91
C LYS A 11 -0.88 1.55 33.89
N ARG A 12 -1.75 2.46 33.46
CA ARG A 12 -1.49 3.92 33.47
C ARG A 12 -1.31 4.47 34.89
N ALA A 13 -2.07 3.98 35.85
CA ALA A 13 -1.93 4.39 37.26
C ALA A 13 -0.57 4.00 37.88
N ARG A 14 0.08 2.95 37.36
CA ARG A 14 1.39 2.47 37.80
C ARG A 14 2.59 3.08 37.06
N MET A 15 2.36 3.82 35.98
CA MET A 15 3.43 4.43 35.18
C MET A 15 3.98 5.71 35.83
N MET A 16 5.29 5.90 35.73
CA MET A 16 5.93 7.17 36.07
C MET A 16 5.42 8.30 35.16
N PRO A 17 5.48 9.58 35.58
CA PRO A 17 5.02 10.70 34.77
C PRO A 17 5.61 10.73 33.35
N GLU A 18 6.91 10.50 33.23
CA GLU A 18 7.61 10.47 31.93
C GLU A 18 7.16 9.30 31.03
N GLU A 19 6.82 8.15 31.64
CA GLU A 19 6.32 6.98 30.91
C GLU A 19 4.90 7.21 30.40
N ARG A 20 4.07 7.93 31.18
CA ARG A 20 2.73 8.34 30.75
C ARG A 20 2.81 9.32 29.60
N GLU A 21 3.68 10.32 29.68
CA GLU A 21 3.87 11.28 28.58
C GLU A 21 4.29 10.59 27.28
N ARG A 22 5.25 9.65 27.34
CA ARG A 22 5.66 8.85 26.17
C ARG A 22 4.53 7.98 25.64
N PHE A 23 3.75 7.36 26.52
CA PHE A 23 2.60 6.55 26.12
C PHE A 23 1.53 7.40 25.43
N ASP A 24 1.21 8.56 25.99
CA ASP A 24 0.19 9.48 25.46
C ASP A 24 0.63 10.03 24.10
N ALA A 25 1.91 10.39 23.95
CA ALA A 25 2.50 10.79 22.68
C ALA A 25 2.42 9.67 21.64
N ALA A 26 2.71 8.41 22.02
CA ALA A 26 2.62 7.28 21.11
C ALA A 26 1.17 6.97 20.68
N VAL A 27 0.20 7.13 21.59
CA VAL A 27 -1.23 6.99 21.27
C VAL A 27 -1.66 8.09 20.30
N ALA A 28 -1.33 9.35 20.60
CA ALA A 28 -1.67 10.49 19.74
C ALA A 28 -1.03 10.36 18.34
N ALA A 29 0.23 9.90 18.26
CA ALA A 29 0.91 9.66 16.99
C ALA A 29 0.19 8.57 16.18
N ARG A 30 -0.27 7.48 16.83
CA ARG A 30 -1.03 6.43 16.16
C ARG A 30 -2.39 6.94 15.66
N GLU A 31 -3.12 7.70 16.48
CA GLU A 31 -4.40 8.29 16.10
C GLU A 31 -4.24 9.26 14.92
N ALA A 32 -3.15 10.03 14.87
CA ALA A 32 -2.84 10.90 13.74
C ALA A 32 -2.59 10.11 12.45
N ILE A 33 -1.89 8.98 12.52
CA ILE A 33 -1.69 8.08 11.37
C ILE A 33 -3.02 7.47 10.93
N GLU A 34 -3.81 6.95 11.86
CA GLU A 34 -5.13 6.34 11.59
C GLU A 34 -6.12 7.35 10.99
N ALA A 35 -6.04 8.64 11.36
CA ALA A 35 -6.85 9.69 10.77
C ALA A 35 -6.58 9.93 9.27
N THR A 36 -5.41 9.53 8.79
CA THR A 36 -5.09 9.56 7.35
C THR A 36 -5.55 8.31 6.61
N GLU A 37 -6.04 7.28 7.31
CA GLU A 37 -6.44 6.03 6.67
C GLU A 37 -7.66 6.22 5.76
N HIS A 38 -7.60 5.66 4.56
CA HIS A 38 -8.69 5.68 3.59
C HIS A 38 -8.74 4.36 2.80
N PRO A 39 -9.91 3.81 2.49
CA PRO A 39 -10.01 2.69 1.54
C PRO A 39 -9.70 3.18 0.12
N ILE A 40 -8.95 2.39 -0.64
CA ILE A 40 -8.67 2.63 -2.07
C ILE A 40 -8.93 1.34 -2.86
N PRO A 41 -9.70 1.38 -3.95
CA PRO A 41 -9.93 0.21 -4.79
C PRO A 41 -8.62 -0.31 -5.38
N ALA A 42 -8.41 -1.61 -5.30
CA ALA A 42 -7.26 -2.28 -5.89
C ALA A 42 -7.68 -3.49 -6.72
N VAL A 43 -6.95 -3.69 -7.81
CA VAL A 43 -7.07 -4.85 -8.69
C VAL A 43 -5.92 -5.80 -8.36
N PHE A 44 -6.25 -7.07 -8.18
CA PHE A 44 -5.31 -8.14 -7.90
C PHE A 44 -5.32 -9.13 -9.05
N GLU A 45 -4.15 -9.55 -9.51
CA GLU A 45 -4.04 -10.58 -10.53
C GLU A 45 -3.31 -11.79 -9.94
N VAL A 46 -3.98 -12.94 -9.97
CA VAL A 46 -3.37 -14.22 -9.63
C VAL A 46 -2.50 -14.65 -10.78
N LEU A 47 -1.21 -14.83 -10.50
CA LEU A 47 -0.19 -15.12 -11.51
C LEU A 47 0.11 -16.62 -11.55
N VAL A 48 0.28 -17.17 -12.75
CA VAL A 48 0.66 -18.57 -12.97
C VAL A 48 1.77 -18.69 -14.01
N TRP A 49 2.54 -19.77 -13.91
CA TRP A 49 3.47 -20.18 -14.96
C TRP A 49 2.72 -20.97 -16.02
N LYS A 50 2.56 -20.41 -17.22
CA LYS A 50 2.08 -21.17 -18.38
C LYS A 50 3.28 -21.73 -19.12
N ARG A 51 3.23 -23.04 -19.39
CA ARG A 51 4.15 -23.67 -20.34
C ARG A 51 3.52 -23.63 -21.72
N PRO A 52 4.28 -23.39 -22.79
CA PRO A 52 3.75 -23.49 -24.14
C PRO A 52 3.17 -24.89 -24.37
N SER A 53 1.85 -24.97 -24.51
CA SER A 53 1.14 -26.21 -24.80
C SER A 53 0.77 -26.23 -26.27
N GLY A 54 1.58 -26.91 -27.09
CA GLY A 54 1.31 -27.08 -28.51
C GLY A 54 2.23 -28.14 -29.11
N LEU A 55 1.69 -28.95 -30.02
CA LEU A 55 2.43 -30.03 -30.69
C LEU A 55 3.68 -29.50 -31.43
N ALA A 56 3.63 -28.25 -31.90
CA ALA A 56 4.75 -27.56 -32.55
C ALA A 56 5.89 -27.21 -31.56
N ALA A 57 5.55 -26.71 -30.35
CA ALA A 57 6.53 -26.37 -29.32
C ALA A 57 7.21 -27.62 -28.73
N LEU A 58 6.45 -28.70 -28.56
CA LEU A 58 6.97 -30.00 -28.12
C LEU A 58 7.89 -30.65 -29.16
N LYS A 59 7.56 -30.51 -30.46
CA LYS A 59 8.37 -31.07 -31.57
C LYS A 59 9.64 -30.28 -31.86
N ALA A 60 9.69 -28.99 -31.51
CA ALA A 60 10.86 -28.14 -31.76
C ALA A 60 12.04 -28.43 -30.82
N GLY A 61 11.89 -29.29 -29.80
CA GLY A 61 12.96 -29.61 -28.83
C GLY A 61 13.42 -28.42 -27.98
N GLN A 62 12.83 -27.24 -28.17
CA GLN A 62 13.07 -26.08 -27.33
C GLN A 62 12.33 -26.31 -26.02
N GLN A 63 13.07 -26.47 -24.92
CA GLN A 63 12.54 -26.24 -23.58
C GLN A 63 12.12 -24.77 -23.52
N ALA A 64 10.92 -24.46 -23.96
CA ALA A 64 10.40 -23.11 -23.84
C ALA A 64 10.23 -22.84 -22.35
N LEU A 65 10.92 -21.80 -21.87
CA LEU A 65 10.83 -21.38 -20.49
C LEU A 65 9.37 -21.01 -20.18
N PRO A 66 8.84 -21.39 -19.01
CA PRO A 66 7.50 -21.01 -18.62
C PRO A 66 7.35 -19.48 -18.65
N GLU A 67 6.25 -19.01 -19.22
CA GLU A 67 5.92 -17.59 -19.27
C GLU A 67 4.97 -17.22 -18.13
N ARG A 68 5.08 -15.97 -17.66
CA ARG A 68 4.16 -15.42 -16.66
C ARG A 68 2.83 -15.12 -17.35
N ALA A 69 1.74 -15.65 -16.81
CA ALA A 69 0.39 -15.33 -17.25
C ALA A 69 -0.51 -14.96 -16.07
N VAL A 70 -1.52 -14.14 -16.34
CA VAL A 70 -2.65 -13.94 -15.42
C VAL A 70 -3.58 -15.14 -15.55
N ASP A 71 -3.90 -15.75 -14.41
CA ASP A 71 -4.92 -16.79 -14.31
C ASP A 71 -6.30 -16.16 -14.18
N HIS A 72 -6.48 -15.30 -13.18
CA HIS A 72 -7.69 -14.53 -12.97
C HIS A 72 -7.40 -13.23 -12.22
N THR A 73 -8.40 -12.35 -12.23
CA THR A 73 -8.35 -11.04 -11.60
C THR A 73 -9.48 -10.94 -10.56
N TYR A 74 -9.21 -10.26 -9.46
CA TYR A 74 -10.22 -9.92 -8.46
C TYR A 74 -10.00 -8.50 -7.92
N GLU A 75 -11.06 -7.89 -7.42
CA GLU A 75 -11.04 -6.53 -6.86
C GLU A 75 -11.30 -6.58 -5.36
N ARG A 76 -10.61 -5.72 -4.62
CA ARG A 76 -10.90 -5.44 -3.21
C ARG A 76 -10.29 -4.11 -2.80
N ASP A 77 -10.85 -3.52 -1.76
CA ASP A 77 -10.25 -2.33 -1.16
C ASP A 77 -8.98 -2.71 -0.37
N VAL A 78 -7.94 -1.92 -0.58
CA VAL A 78 -6.80 -1.83 0.34
C VAL A 78 -6.90 -0.53 1.11
N ARG A 79 -6.15 -0.41 2.20
CA ARG A 79 -6.15 0.83 3.01
C ARG A 79 -4.89 1.61 2.71
N ILE A 80 -5.04 2.84 2.25
CA ILE A 80 -3.95 3.79 2.07
C ILE A 80 -3.85 4.68 3.32
N ARG A 81 -2.63 4.99 3.77
CA ARG A 81 -2.38 5.97 4.83
C ARG A 81 -1.00 6.59 4.69
N ILE A 82 -0.75 7.70 5.39
CA ILE A 82 0.58 8.30 5.48
C ILE A 82 1.17 7.98 6.86
N GLU A 83 2.40 7.48 6.86
CA GLU A 83 3.09 7.11 8.10
C GLU A 83 4.48 7.76 8.16
N PRO A 84 4.84 8.40 9.28
CA PRO A 84 6.21 8.84 9.51
C PRO A 84 7.13 7.63 9.69
N ARG A 85 8.30 7.65 9.07
CA ARG A 85 9.38 6.67 9.23
C ARG A 85 10.60 7.32 9.84
N ASP A 86 11.45 6.48 10.42
CA ASP A 86 12.77 6.90 10.91
C ASP A 86 12.68 8.10 11.88
N ASN A 87 11.78 7.98 12.87
CA ASN A 87 11.47 9.02 13.86
C ASN A 87 10.97 10.35 13.27
N GLY A 88 10.28 10.29 12.12
CA GLY A 88 9.74 11.47 11.44
C GLY A 88 10.72 12.14 10.48
N ALA A 89 11.87 11.54 10.20
CA ALA A 89 12.82 12.05 9.21
C ALA A 89 12.26 12.01 7.78
N ARG A 90 11.32 11.09 7.51
CA ARG A 90 10.62 11.00 6.24
C ARG A 90 9.21 10.45 6.43
N GLU A 91 8.40 10.56 5.40
CA GLU A 91 7.04 10.02 5.36
C GLU A 91 6.92 9.02 4.23
N VAL A 92 6.06 8.03 4.42
CA VAL A 92 5.72 7.05 3.39
C VAL A 92 4.23 7.04 3.16
N ILE A 93 3.83 6.80 1.91
CA ILE A 93 2.50 6.32 1.59
C ILE A 93 2.50 4.80 1.77
N GLN A 94 1.58 4.29 2.59
CA GLN A 94 1.49 2.87 2.91
C GLN A 94 0.17 2.29 2.46
N PHE A 95 0.22 1.12 1.83
CA PHE A 95 -0.90 0.31 1.41
C PHE A 95 -1.00 -0.95 2.26
N ILE A 96 -2.05 -1.04 3.07
CA ILE A 96 -2.32 -2.14 4.00
C ILE A 96 -3.37 -3.06 3.39
N GLY A 97 -3.13 -4.36 3.49
CA GLY A 97 -3.97 -5.36 2.83
C GLY A 97 -3.56 -5.62 1.39
N ALA A 98 -2.48 -4.99 0.90
CA ALA A 98 -1.77 -5.42 -0.30
C ALA A 98 -1.21 -6.86 -0.13
N VAL A 99 -0.64 -7.43 -1.18
CA VAL A 99 -0.32 -8.87 -1.24
C VAL A 99 0.70 -9.33 -0.19
N THR A 100 1.68 -8.50 0.12
CA THR A 100 2.67 -8.75 1.19
C THR A 100 2.21 -8.30 2.57
N GLY A 101 0.97 -7.78 2.66
CA GLY A 101 0.37 -7.18 3.86
C GLY A 101 0.60 -5.68 3.96
N HIS A 102 1.82 -5.20 3.66
CA HIS A 102 2.19 -3.78 3.74
C HIS A 102 3.17 -3.40 2.63
N GLU A 103 2.72 -2.61 1.66
CA GLU A 103 3.60 -1.98 0.66
C GLU A 103 3.77 -0.51 1.04
N ALA A 104 5.01 -0.01 1.04
CA ALA A 104 5.30 1.36 1.46
C ALA A 104 6.27 2.03 0.48
N PHE A 105 5.93 3.25 0.09
CA PHE A 105 6.74 4.06 -0.83
C PHE A 105 7.04 5.39 -0.18
N GLU A 106 8.27 5.86 -0.31
CA GLU A 106 8.66 7.15 0.23
C GLU A 106 7.89 8.27 -0.48
N LEU A 107 7.27 9.14 0.31
CA LEU A 107 6.44 10.21 -0.19
C LEU A 107 7.31 11.40 -0.60
N THR A 108 7.96 11.26 -1.76
CA THR A 108 8.84 12.30 -2.33
C THR A 108 8.11 13.16 -3.37
N PRO A 109 8.58 14.40 -3.63
CA PRO A 109 8.08 15.20 -4.74
C PRO A 109 8.21 14.49 -6.09
N ASP A 110 9.28 13.72 -6.30
CA ASP A 110 9.51 12.97 -7.53
C ASP A 110 8.49 11.86 -7.74
N LEU A 111 8.11 11.14 -6.67
CA LEU A 111 7.03 10.14 -6.73
C LEU A 111 5.72 10.82 -7.12
N CYS A 112 5.39 11.95 -6.49
CA CYS A 112 4.16 12.70 -6.77
C CYS A 112 4.14 13.22 -8.21
N ALA A 113 5.25 13.75 -8.72
CA ALA A 113 5.39 14.17 -10.11
C ALA A 113 5.27 13.00 -11.09
N GLY A 114 5.85 11.85 -10.76
CA GLY A 114 5.72 10.61 -11.53
C GLY A 114 4.26 10.16 -11.64
N LEU A 115 3.55 10.06 -10.52
CA LEU A 115 2.12 9.75 -10.49
C LEU A 115 1.31 10.79 -11.30
N ALA A 116 1.62 12.07 -11.14
CA ALA A 116 0.93 13.11 -11.88
C ALA A 116 1.09 13.02 -13.40
N SER A 117 2.27 12.62 -13.87
CA SER A 117 2.56 12.47 -15.29
C SER A 117 1.74 11.36 -15.96
N ASP A 118 1.24 10.40 -15.18
CA ASP A 118 0.39 9.30 -15.64
C ASP A 118 -0.89 9.21 -14.79
N ALA A 119 -1.56 10.36 -14.60
CA ALA A 119 -2.74 10.45 -13.72
C ALA A 119 -3.90 9.53 -14.12
N GLY A 120 -3.97 9.10 -15.39
CA GLY A 120 -4.97 8.15 -15.88
C GLY A 120 -4.52 6.69 -15.88
N GLY A 121 -3.29 6.40 -15.48
CA GLY A 121 -2.71 5.08 -15.49
C GLY A 121 -2.95 4.28 -14.20
N THR A 122 -2.32 3.11 -14.15
CA THR A 122 -2.34 2.22 -12.99
C THR A 122 -0.95 2.12 -12.38
N TRP A 123 -0.86 2.23 -11.06
CA TRP A 123 0.36 2.01 -10.33
C TRP A 123 0.41 0.59 -9.77
N SER A 124 1.43 -0.19 -10.17
CA SER A 124 1.72 -1.48 -9.54
C SER A 124 2.43 -1.26 -8.20
N ILE A 125 1.68 -1.43 -7.11
CA ILE A 125 2.22 -1.37 -5.75
C ILE A 125 2.79 -2.72 -5.30
N CYS A 126 2.45 -3.81 -5.98
CA CYS A 126 3.11 -5.11 -5.82
C CYS A 126 3.22 -5.80 -7.18
N ALA A 127 4.44 -6.15 -7.60
CA ALA A 127 4.67 -6.74 -8.92
C ALA A 127 4.21 -8.21 -9.04
N GLY A 128 4.05 -8.89 -7.90
CA GLY A 128 3.67 -10.31 -7.82
C GLY A 128 4.71 -11.28 -8.40
N THR A 129 4.57 -12.56 -8.04
CA THR A 129 5.27 -13.68 -8.68
C THR A 129 4.37 -14.91 -8.74
N PRO A 130 4.34 -15.67 -9.86
CA PRO A 130 3.44 -16.81 -10.07
C PRO A 130 3.41 -17.96 -9.05
N ASN A 131 4.27 -17.94 -8.03
CA ASN A 131 4.39 -18.98 -7.02
C ASN A 131 4.32 -18.45 -5.58
N ARG A 132 4.13 -17.14 -5.40
CA ARG A 132 4.27 -16.54 -4.06
C ARG A 132 3.23 -15.47 -3.79
N TYR A 133 3.02 -14.57 -4.74
CA TYR A 133 2.27 -13.35 -4.52
C TYR A 133 1.52 -12.98 -5.80
N ASP A 134 0.25 -12.62 -5.67
CA ASP A 134 -0.49 -11.92 -6.71
C ASP A 134 0.18 -10.58 -7.07
N SER A 135 -0.12 -10.04 -8.25
CA SER A 135 0.16 -8.63 -8.52
C SER A 135 -0.92 -7.77 -7.85
N CYS A 136 -0.60 -6.53 -7.54
CA CYS A 136 -1.58 -5.55 -7.04
C CYS A 136 -1.34 -4.20 -7.72
N THR A 137 -2.41 -3.68 -8.32
CA THR A 137 -2.45 -2.39 -8.99
C THR A 137 -3.58 -1.53 -8.46
N ILE A 138 -3.37 -0.22 -8.48
CA ILE A 138 -4.34 0.80 -8.09
C ILE A 138 -4.39 1.87 -9.17
N GLN A 139 -5.52 2.58 -9.27
CA GLN A 139 -5.60 3.72 -10.18
C GLN A 139 -4.76 4.88 -9.62
N VAL A 140 -3.95 5.49 -10.46
CA VAL A 140 -3.11 6.63 -10.06
C VAL A 140 -3.99 7.82 -9.65
N ALA A 141 -5.12 8.01 -10.32
CA ALA A 141 -6.10 9.05 -9.99
C ALA A 141 -6.56 8.98 -8.53
N ASP A 142 -6.89 7.78 -8.02
CA ASP A 142 -7.37 7.59 -6.65
C ASP A 142 -6.29 7.95 -5.63
N VAL A 143 -5.02 7.65 -5.93
CA VAL A 143 -3.88 8.06 -5.10
C VAL A 143 -3.69 9.57 -5.12
N LEU A 144 -3.79 10.20 -6.29
CA LEU A 144 -3.67 11.65 -6.41
C LEU A 144 -4.82 12.37 -5.69
N ASP A 145 -6.04 11.85 -5.75
CA ASP A 145 -7.18 12.40 -5.00
C ASP A 145 -6.97 12.29 -3.49
N TYR A 146 -6.50 11.14 -3.02
CA TYR A 146 -6.08 10.96 -1.64
C TYR A 146 -4.99 11.97 -1.22
N LEU A 147 -3.96 12.15 -2.05
CA LEU A 147 -2.88 13.09 -1.76
C LEU A 147 -3.36 14.55 -1.81
N ARG A 148 -4.32 14.91 -2.66
CA ARG A 148 -4.91 16.26 -2.68
C ARG A 148 -5.65 16.58 -1.39
N ASP A 149 -6.38 15.60 -0.84
CA ASP A 149 -7.11 15.77 0.42
C ASP A 149 -6.14 15.85 1.61
N ARG A 150 -5.18 14.94 1.68
CA ARG A 150 -4.33 14.77 2.88
C ARG A 150 -3.06 15.62 2.86
N ARG A 151 -2.49 15.87 1.68
CA ARG A 151 -1.18 16.51 1.45
C ARG A 151 -1.20 17.44 0.23
N PRO A 152 -2.09 18.44 0.20
CA PRO A 152 -2.25 19.31 -0.96
C PRO A 152 -0.95 20.01 -1.38
N GLU A 153 -0.01 20.23 -0.46
CA GLU A 153 1.30 20.83 -0.76
C GLU A 153 2.19 19.96 -1.65
N LEU A 154 1.95 18.64 -1.72
CA LEU A 154 2.71 17.72 -2.57
C LEU A 154 2.19 17.66 -4.01
N VAL A 155 0.96 18.14 -4.23
CA VAL A 155 0.24 17.97 -5.51
C VAL A 155 -0.36 19.28 -6.05
N GLY A 156 -0.30 20.38 -5.29
CA GLY A 156 -1.02 21.64 -5.53
C GLY A 156 -0.65 22.44 -6.78
N GLY A 157 0.24 21.93 -7.64
CA GLY A 157 0.53 22.48 -8.97
C GLY A 157 -0.05 21.67 -10.13
N LEU A 158 -0.74 20.57 -9.88
CA LEU A 158 -1.17 19.61 -10.89
C LEU A 158 -2.62 19.88 -11.31
N PRO A 159 -2.93 19.88 -12.62
CA PRO A 159 -4.28 20.18 -13.10
C PRO A 159 -5.31 19.18 -12.54
N LEU A 160 -6.49 19.71 -12.20
CA LEU A 160 -7.66 18.89 -11.89
C LEU A 160 -8.16 18.24 -13.18
N ARG A 161 -8.80 17.07 -13.04
CA ARG A 161 -9.41 16.32 -14.14
C ARG A 161 -10.32 17.25 -14.97
N PRO A 162 -10.28 17.19 -16.32
CA PRO A 162 -11.32 17.81 -17.14
C PRO A 162 -12.69 17.14 -16.93
#